data_AF-A0A078L7L5-F1
#
_entry.id   AF-A0A078L7L5-F1
#
_cell.length_a   1.000
_cell.length_b   1.000
_cell.length_c   1.000
_cell.angle_alpha   90.00
_cell.angle_beta   90.00
_cell.angle_gamma   90.00
#
_symmetry.space_group_name_H-M   'P 1'
#
loop_
_entity.id
_entity.type
_entity.pdbx_description
1 polymer ?
#
loop_
_entity_poly.entity_id
_entity_poly.type
_entity_poly.pdbx_seq_one_letter_code
_entity_poly.pdbx_strand_id
1 'polypeptide(L)' 'MSSPCLETITLDAENLYNLLDLMLMSSEKLHGEQLERLLGLALNLSDEIQQWLRQEYESREK' A
#
# COMPACT_ATOMS: atom_id res chain seq x y z
N MET A 1 11.95 -10.53 12.85
CA MET A 1 10.55 -10.31 12.44
C MET A 1 10.34 -11.12 11.18
N SER A 2 9.33 -11.98 11.13
CA SER A 2 9.04 -12.80 9.95
C SER A 2 8.67 -11.88 8.79
N SER A 3 9.25 -12.09 7.61
CA SER A 3 8.79 -11.40 6.40
C SER A 3 7.28 -11.63 6.24
N PRO A 4 6.50 -10.62 5.83
CA PRO A 4 5.09 -10.82 5.50
C PRO A 4 4.96 -12.03 4.57
N CYS A 5 3.98 -12.91 4.78
CA CYS A 5 3.74 -13.97 3.80
C CYS A 5 3.07 -13.36 2.56
N LEU A 6 3.20 -14.03 1.41
CA LEU A 6 2.62 -13.58 0.15
C LEU A 6 1.12 -13.23 0.27
N GLU A 7 0.37 -13.91 1.13
CA GLU A 7 -1.04 -13.65 1.36
C GLU A 7 -1.27 -12.27 1.99
N THR A 8 -0.49 -11.90 3.01
CA THR A 8 -0.56 -10.57 3.64
C THR A 8 -0.25 -9.48 2.63
N ILE A 9 0.82 -9.62 1.84
CA ILE A 9 1.20 -8.56 0.91
C ILE A 9 0.22 -8.42 -0.27
N THR A 10 -0.44 -9.51 -0.65
CA THR A 10 -1.50 -9.49 -1.65
C THR A 10 -2.70 -8.71 -1.13
N LEU A 11 -3.08 -8.95 0.14
CA LEU A 11 -4.16 -8.20 0.79
C LEU A 11 -3.80 -6.71 0.92
N ASP A 12 -2.56 -6.37 1.27
CA ASP A 12 -2.12 -4.97 1.36
C ASP A 12 -2.15 -4.27 -0.01
N ALA A 13 -1.79 -4.98 -1.10
CA ALA A 13 -1.91 -4.48 -2.45
C ALA A 13 -3.37 -4.25 -2.88
N GLU A 14 -4.27 -5.16 -2.54
CA GLU A 14 -5.72 -4.99 -2.77
C GLU A 14 -6.27 -3.81 -1.97
N ASN A 15 -5.87 -3.67 -0.70
CA ASN A 15 -6.28 -2.56 0.15
C ASN A 15 -5.79 -1.22 -0.41
N LEU A 16 -4.54 -1.15 -0.87
CA LEU A 16 -4.00 0.05 -1.52
C LEU A 16 -4.78 0.40 -2.79
N TYR A 17 -5.06 -0.59 -3.64
CA TYR A 17 -5.86 -0.39 -4.84
C TYR A 17 -7.24 0.18 -4.52
N ASN A 18 -7.97 -0.46 -3.60
CA ASN A 18 -9.32 -0.06 -3.20
C ASN A 18 -9.32 1.35 -2.56
N LEU A 19 -8.31 1.67 -1.74
CA LEU A 19 -8.15 2.99 -1.15
C LEU A 19 -8.00 4.06 -2.24
N LEU A 20 -7.08 3.84 -3.19
CA LEU A 20 -6.83 4.79 -4.28
C LEU A 20 -8.03 4.95 -5.20
N ASP A 21 -8.74 3.87 -5.50
CA ASP A 21 -9.98 3.90 -6.30
C ASP A 21 -11.06 4.74 -5.61
N LEU A 22 -11.29 4.52 -4.31
CA LEU A 22 -12.23 5.31 -3.52
C LEU A 22 -11.82 6.79 -3.45
N MET A 23 -10.52 7.08 -3.30
CA MET A 23 -10.00 8.45 -3.31
C MET A 23 -10.24 9.12 -4.67
N LEU A 24 -10.06 8.39 -5.77
CA LEU A 24 -10.34 8.89 -7.11
C LEU A 24 -11.83 9.17 -7.32
N MET A 25 -12.69 8.21 -6.96
CA MET A 25 -14.16 8.32 -7.05
C MET A 25 -14.73 9.48 -6.22
N SER A 26 -14.06 9.85 -5.13
CA SER A 26 -14.49 10.93 -4.23
C SER A 26 -13.60 12.17 -4.27
N SER A 27 -12.75 12.29 -5.31
CA SER A 27 -11.74 13.34 -5.44
C SER A 27 -12.30 14.77 -5.35
N GLU A 28 -13.48 15.03 -5.90
CA GLU A 28 -14.15 16.34 -5.81
C GLU A 28 -14.55 16.73 -4.38
N LYS A 29 -14.70 15.75 -3.49
CA LYS A 29 -15.13 15.93 -2.10
C LYS A 29 -13.99 15.76 -1.09
N LEU A 30 -12.83 15.26 -1.55
CA LEU A 30 -11.65 15.04 -0.73
C LEU A 30 -10.74 16.26 -0.72
N HIS A 31 -10.56 16.88 0.44
CA HIS A 31 -9.73 18.07 0.58
C HIS A 31 -9.14 18.19 2.00
N GLY A 32 -8.11 19.02 2.12
CA GLY A 32 -7.44 19.34 3.39
C GLY A 32 -6.93 18.09 4.12
N GLU A 33 -7.12 18.06 5.44
CA GLU A 33 -6.59 16.99 6.29
C GLU A 33 -7.07 15.58 5.92
N GLN A 34 -8.27 15.43 5.35
CA GLN A 34 -8.78 14.12 4.95
C GLN A 34 -7.95 13.54 3.82
N LEU A 35 -7.65 14.37 2.80
CA LEU A 35 -6.82 13.97 1.68
C LEU A 35 -5.40 13.65 2.14
N GLU A 36 -4.80 14.48 3.00
CA GLU A 36 -3.46 14.25 3.54
C GLU A 36 -3.36 12.93 4.31
N ARG A 37 -4.35 12.62 5.17
CA ARG A 37 -4.37 11.36 5.93
C ARG A 37 -4.51 10.14 5.02
N LEU A 38 -5.37 10.20 4.01
CA LEU A 38 -5.56 9.09 3.08
C LEU A 38 -4.33 8.89 2.18
N LEU A 39 -3.69 9.97 1.74
CA LEU A 39 -2.39 9.89 1.06
C LEU A 39 -1.33 9.26 1.95
N GLY A 40 -1.27 9.64 3.24
CA GLY A 40 -0.37 9.01 4.21
C GLY A 40 -0.61 7.50 4.36
N LEU A 41 -1.88 7.08 4.44
CA LEU A 41 -2.23 5.66 4.47
C LEU A 41 -1.82 4.92 3.19
N ALA A 42 -2.05 5.52 2.02
CA ALA A 42 -1.64 4.94 0.74
C ALA A 42 -0.11 4.79 0.64
N LEU A 43 0.64 5.80 1.12
CA LEU A 43 2.10 5.74 1.17
C LEU A 43 2.59 4.62 2.09
N ASN A 44 1.99 4.45 3.27
CA ASN A 44 2.37 3.39 4.20
C ASN A 44 2.16 2.00 3.60
N LEU A 45 0.98 1.74 3.00
CA LEU A 45 0.72 0.47 2.32
C LEU A 45 1.69 0.24 1.16
N SER A 46 1.99 1.29 0.39
CA SER A 46 2.94 1.18 -0.72
C SER A 46 4.37 0.86 -0.26
N ASP A 47 4.81 1.39 0.89
CA ASP A 47 6.13 1.14 1.46
C ASP A 47 6.24 -0.31 1.97
N GLU A 48 5.21 -0.81 2.65
CA GLU A 48 5.15 -2.21 3.10
C GLU A 48 5.27 -3.20 1.92
N ILE A 49 4.51 -2.95 0.84
CA ILE A 49 4.59 -3.73 -0.41
C ILE A 49 5.99 -3.64 -1.02
N GLN A 50 6.58 -2.45 -1.09
CA GLN A 50 7.90 -2.25 -1.68
C GLN A 50 9.00 -2.95 -0.87
N GLN A 51 8.93 -2.89 0.46
CA GLN A 51 9.89 -3.56 1.35
C GLN A 51 9.82 -5.08 1.19
N TRP A 52 8.60 -5.65 1.15
CA TRP A 52 8.43 -7.07 0.91
C TRP A 52 8.98 -7.49 -0.44
N LEU A 53 8.66 -6.73 -1.50
CA LEU A 53 9.12 -7.02 -2.85
C LEU A 53 10.66 -7.03 -2.94
N ARG A 54 11.32 -6.07 -2.27
CA ARG A 54 12.78 -6.02 -2.20
C ARG A 54 13.35 -7.27 -1.51
N GLN A 55 12.79 -7.67 -0.38
CA GLN A 55 13.22 -8.87 0.35
C GLN A 55 13.05 -10.13 -0.50
N GLU A 56 11.93 -10.23 -1.24
CA GLU A 56 11.65 -11.37 -2.11
C GLU A 56 12.62 -11.44 -3.30
N TYR A 57 13.00 -10.30 -3.90
CA TYR A 57 14.04 -10.25 -4.93
C TYR A 57 15.41 -10.69 -4.38
N GLU A 58 15.83 -10.14 -3.23
CA GLU A 58 17.11 -10.49 -2.59
C GLU A 58 17.18 -11.97 -2.15
N SER A 59 16.04 -12.57 -1.81
CA SER A 59 15.88 -13.99 -1.51
C SER A 59 16.10 -14.88 -2.74
N ARG A 60 15.63 -14.46 -3.91
CA ARG A 60 15.69 -15.22 -5.17
C ARG A 60 17.04 -15.12 -5.89
N GLU A 61 17.82 -14.07 -5.62
CA GLU A 61 19.17 -13.90 -6.16
C GLU A 61 20.26 -14.64 -5.37
N LYS A 62 19.91 -15.30 -4.25
CA LYS A 62 20.80 -16.16 -3.44
C LYS A 62 20.57 -17.64 -3.72
#